data_AF-X0VPX5-F1
#
_entry.id   AF-X0VPX5-F1
#
_cell.length_a   1.000
_cell.length_b   1.000
_cell.length_c   1.000
_cell.angle_alpha   90.00
_cell.angle_beta   90.00
_cell.angle_gamma   90.00
#
_symmetry.space_group_name_H-M   'P 1'
#
loop_
_entity.id
_entity.type
_entity.pdbx_description
1 polymer ?
#
loop_
_entity_poly.entity_id
_entity_poly.type
_entity_poly.pdbx_seq_one_letter_code
_entity_poly.pdbx_strand_id
1 'polypeptide(L)'
;ERHSRVGMVSEESFAERVEQLRKAGAKYIFLKTGAYRPADLARAVLFCSRYKLDLLTVDGAGGGTGMSPWRMMNEWGMPPVYLHSLLYRYARKLADKNRHLPAMAVAGGFAFEDQIFKGLAMGAPFVKLVGMGRAPIAAAMVGKTIGRTIEENEVPVYIERFGSSKEEIFVTAGALRKELGDEQFEKLPTGALGLYTYYDRLDQGLRQLMAGSRKFSLEHLSRDDIAALTPEAAQVSGIRYIMDVDQGKVESILDG
;
A
#
# COMPACT_ATOMS: atom_id res chain seq x y z
N GLU A 1 -6.72 -9.82 15.76
CA GLU A 1 -7.33 -11.10 15.34
C GLU A 1 -6.49 -11.79 14.28
N ARG A 2 -6.10 -13.03 14.52
CA ARG A 2 -5.71 -14.00 13.48
C ARG A 2 -6.71 -15.15 13.63
N HIS A 3 -7.19 -15.74 12.54
CA HIS A 3 -8.06 -16.93 12.64
C HIS A 3 -7.46 -18.06 13.47
N SER A 4 -6.12 -18.11 13.56
CA SER A 4 -5.37 -19.08 14.33
C SER A 4 -5.08 -18.67 15.78
N ARG A 5 -5.55 -17.52 16.26
CA ARG A 5 -5.31 -17.04 17.64
C ARG A 5 -6.60 -16.45 18.20
N VAL A 6 -7.21 -17.20 19.11
CA VAL A 6 -8.45 -16.83 19.81
C VAL A 6 -8.12 -15.79 20.88
N GLY A 7 -8.89 -14.71 20.92
CA GLY A 7 -8.73 -13.61 21.88
C GLY A 7 -7.89 -12.44 21.36
N MET A 8 -8.30 -11.22 21.75
CA MET A 8 -7.52 -10.00 21.49
C MET A 8 -6.48 -9.78 22.57
N VAL A 9 -5.34 -9.19 22.16
CA VAL A 9 -4.19 -8.94 23.03
C VAL A 9 -4.58 -7.94 24.14
N SER A 10 -4.29 -8.28 25.40
CA SER A 10 -4.45 -7.36 26.53
C SER A 10 -3.40 -6.26 26.46
N GLU A 11 -3.61 -5.15 27.15
CA GLU A 11 -2.61 -4.09 27.12
C GLU A 11 -1.29 -4.52 27.79
N GLU A 12 -1.38 -5.22 28.92
CA GLU A 12 -0.24 -5.68 29.71
C GLU A 12 0.64 -6.62 28.87
N SER A 13 0.03 -7.62 28.25
CA SER A 13 0.75 -8.58 27.38
C SER A 13 1.37 -7.91 26.14
N PHE A 14 0.75 -6.84 25.63
CA PHE A 14 1.33 -6.04 24.56
C PHE A 14 2.56 -5.26 25.04
N ALA A 15 2.45 -4.59 26.18
CA ALA A 15 3.52 -3.81 26.79
C ALA A 15 4.76 -4.68 27.07
N GLU A 16 4.56 -5.82 27.74
CA GLU A 16 5.61 -6.80 28.03
C GLU A 16 6.31 -7.25 26.76
N ARG A 17 5.55 -7.55 25.70
CA ARG A 17 6.13 -7.98 24.42
C ARG A 17 6.98 -6.89 23.78
N VAL A 18 6.53 -5.64 23.82
CA VAL A 18 7.31 -4.50 23.29
C VAL A 18 8.61 -4.33 24.09
N GLU A 19 8.57 -4.43 25.41
CA GLU A 19 9.77 -4.36 26.24
C GLU A 19 10.75 -5.50 25.97
N GLN A 20 10.26 -6.73 25.83
CA GLN A 20 11.09 -7.89 25.48
C GLN A 20 11.82 -7.66 24.15
N LEU A 21 11.12 -7.14 23.13
CA LEU A 21 11.73 -6.85 21.83
C LEU A 21 12.82 -5.78 21.95
N ARG A 22 12.57 -4.70 22.71
CA ARG A 22 13.57 -3.65 22.95
C ARG A 22 14.79 -4.19 23.70
N LYS A 23 14.58 -5.00 24.75
CA LYS A 23 15.66 -5.65 25.52
C LYS A 23 16.49 -6.61 24.65
N ALA A 24 15.86 -7.27 23.68
CA ALA A 24 16.54 -8.10 22.70
C ALA A 24 17.30 -7.29 21.62
N GLY A 25 17.27 -5.95 21.66
CA GLY A 25 17.99 -5.08 20.74
C GLY A 25 17.21 -4.63 19.51
N ALA A 26 15.88 -4.83 19.47
CA ALA A 26 15.06 -4.34 18.36
C ALA A 26 15.10 -2.80 18.30
N LYS A 27 15.63 -2.26 17.19
CA LYS A 27 15.68 -0.81 16.92
C LYS A 27 14.34 -0.24 16.48
N TYR A 28 13.58 -1.05 15.74
CA TYR A 28 12.27 -0.69 15.22
C TYR A 28 11.26 -1.79 15.55
N ILE A 29 10.09 -1.41 16.03
CA ILE A 29 9.01 -2.32 16.39
C ILE A 29 7.77 -1.95 15.60
N PHE A 30 7.31 -2.92 14.80
CA PHE A 30 6.17 -2.76 13.93
C PHE A 30 5.00 -3.61 14.42
N LEU A 31 3.79 -3.06 14.34
CA LEU A 31 2.56 -3.81 14.49
C LEU A 31 1.90 -3.97 13.12
N LYS A 32 1.73 -5.20 12.68
CA LYS A 32 0.92 -5.50 11.51
C LYS A 32 -0.44 -6.04 11.93
N THR A 33 -1.50 -5.42 11.44
CA THR A 33 -2.89 -5.82 11.68
C THR A 33 -3.53 -6.38 10.41
N GLY A 34 -4.61 -7.15 10.60
CA GLY A 34 -5.49 -7.56 9.50
C GLY A 34 -6.68 -6.61 9.35
N ALA A 35 -7.72 -7.10 8.67
CA ALA A 35 -8.96 -6.39 8.39
C ALA A 35 -9.86 -6.31 9.64
N TYR A 36 -9.33 -5.66 10.68
CA TYR A 36 -9.89 -5.61 12.02
C TYR A 36 -11.24 -4.92 12.07
N ARG A 37 -12.03 -5.32 13.08
CA ARG A 37 -13.21 -4.57 13.50
C ARG A 37 -12.81 -3.19 14.04
N PRO A 38 -13.73 -2.21 14.06
CA PRO A 38 -13.41 -0.84 14.46
C PRO A 38 -12.80 -0.71 15.87
N ALA A 39 -13.24 -1.51 16.85
CA ALA A 39 -12.71 -1.49 18.20
C ALA A 39 -11.26 -2.00 18.29
N ASP A 40 -10.92 -3.02 17.51
CA ASP A 40 -9.59 -3.61 17.50
C ASP A 40 -8.59 -2.75 16.73
N LEU A 41 -9.05 -2.07 15.68
CA LEU A 41 -8.27 -1.02 15.03
C LEU A 41 -7.99 0.13 16.01
N ALA A 42 -8.99 0.60 16.75
CA ALA A 42 -8.80 1.66 17.75
C ALA A 42 -7.79 1.24 18.83
N ARG A 43 -7.87 -0.01 19.31
CA ARG A 43 -6.93 -0.57 20.28
C ARG A 43 -5.51 -0.63 19.69
N ALA A 44 -5.35 -1.10 18.46
CA ALA A 44 -4.05 -1.16 17.78
C ALA A 44 -3.42 0.23 17.62
N VAL A 45 -4.19 1.22 17.14
CA VAL A 45 -3.72 2.61 16.98
C VAL A 45 -3.32 3.20 18.33
N LEU A 46 -4.13 3.01 19.38
CA LEU A 46 -3.86 3.50 20.72
C LEU A 46 -2.59 2.85 21.32
N PHE A 47 -2.43 1.54 21.18
CA PHE A 47 -1.27 0.83 21.72
C PHE A 47 0.02 1.23 20.98
N CYS A 48 -0.01 1.34 19.64
CA CYS A 48 1.14 1.84 18.89
C CYS A 48 1.54 3.26 19.33
N SER A 49 0.55 4.12 19.52
CA SER A 49 0.75 5.49 20.03
C SER A 49 1.36 5.49 21.44
N ARG A 50 0.78 4.73 22.38
CA ARG A 50 1.17 4.69 23.79
C ARG A 50 2.57 4.11 23.99
N TYR A 51 2.85 2.99 23.32
CA TYR A 51 4.11 2.28 23.45
C TYR A 51 5.18 2.72 22.45
N LYS A 52 4.90 3.78 21.66
CA LYS A 52 5.83 4.38 20.69
C LYS A 52 6.41 3.35 19.71
N LEU A 53 5.52 2.65 19.03
CA LEU A 53 5.93 1.80 17.90
C LEU A 53 6.29 2.68 16.71
N ASP A 54 7.08 2.12 15.80
CA ASP A 54 7.63 2.86 14.67
C ASP A 54 6.71 2.80 13.44
N LEU A 55 6.02 1.66 13.26
CA LEU A 55 5.12 1.43 12.13
C LEU A 55 3.87 0.65 12.56
N LEU A 56 2.72 1.14 12.09
CA LEU A 56 1.46 0.40 12.11
C LEU A 56 1.03 0.09 10.67
N THR A 57 0.99 -1.19 10.31
CA THR A 57 0.45 -1.64 9.02
C THR A 57 -0.99 -2.10 9.18
N VAL A 58 -1.91 -1.54 8.39
CA VAL A 58 -3.35 -1.84 8.41
C VAL A 58 -3.78 -2.46 7.08
N ASP A 59 -3.94 -3.78 7.08
CA ASP A 59 -4.35 -4.56 5.90
C ASP A 59 -5.89 -4.66 5.83
N GLY A 60 -6.50 -4.15 4.76
CA GLY A 60 -7.92 -4.35 4.46
C GLY A 60 -8.23 -5.75 3.90
N ALA A 61 -9.53 -6.08 3.80
CA ALA A 61 -10.01 -7.40 3.37
C ALA A 61 -9.55 -7.83 1.96
N GLY A 62 -9.14 -6.89 1.09
CA GLY A 62 -8.59 -7.18 -0.24
C GLY A 62 -7.19 -7.85 -0.25
N GLY A 63 -6.60 -8.07 0.93
CA GLY A 63 -5.29 -8.71 1.09
C GLY A 63 -5.20 -10.14 0.55
N GLY A 64 -3.97 -10.62 0.36
CA GLY A 64 -3.67 -12.00 -0.03
C GLY A 64 -3.22 -12.85 1.16
N THR A 65 -3.38 -14.17 1.02
CA THR A 65 -2.90 -15.16 1.99
C THR A 65 -2.66 -16.47 1.26
N GLY A 66 -1.63 -17.22 1.68
CA GLY A 66 -1.33 -18.54 1.13
C GLY A 66 -2.03 -19.69 1.86
N MET A 67 -2.60 -19.45 3.05
CA MET A 67 -3.02 -20.53 3.97
C MET A 67 -4.35 -20.27 4.71
N SER A 68 -5.09 -19.20 4.41
CA SER A 68 -6.36 -18.93 5.11
C SER A 68 -7.53 -19.69 4.47
N PRO A 69 -8.59 -20.03 5.24
CA PRO A 69 -9.79 -20.64 4.69
C PRO A 69 -10.45 -19.75 3.63
N TRP A 70 -10.77 -20.33 2.47
CA TRP A 70 -11.36 -19.62 1.33
C TRP A 70 -12.63 -18.83 1.70
N ARG A 71 -13.57 -19.46 2.42
CA ARG A 71 -14.83 -18.79 2.82
C ARG A 71 -14.58 -17.54 3.66
N MET A 72 -13.60 -17.59 4.55
CA MET A 72 -13.21 -16.42 5.35
C MET A 72 -12.62 -15.31 4.48
N MET A 73 -11.82 -15.64 3.46
CA MET A 73 -11.27 -14.62 2.58
C MET A 73 -12.32 -13.84 1.77
N ASN A 74 -13.47 -14.46 1.50
CA ASN A 74 -14.53 -13.84 0.72
C ASN A 74 -15.51 -13.04 1.59
N GLU A 75 -15.78 -13.51 2.81
CA GLU A 75 -16.85 -12.97 3.65
C GLU A 75 -16.36 -12.21 4.89
N TRP A 76 -15.06 -12.26 5.20
CA TRP A 76 -14.53 -11.70 6.45
C TRP A 76 -13.67 -10.46 6.21
N GLY A 77 -13.97 -9.41 6.98
CA GLY A 77 -13.09 -8.27 7.20
C GLY A 77 -13.61 -6.98 6.59
N MET A 78 -13.05 -5.86 7.05
CA MET A 78 -13.44 -4.55 6.54
C MET A 78 -12.76 -4.24 5.19
N PRO A 79 -13.51 -3.76 4.17
CA PRO A 79 -12.92 -3.30 2.92
C PRO A 79 -12.00 -2.08 3.11
N PRO A 80 -10.99 -1.89 2.24
CA PRO A 80 -9.98 -0.83 2.37
C PRO A 80 -10.53 0.57 2.64
N VAL A 81 -11.49 1.06 1.83
CA VAL A 81 -12.03 2.43 1.95
C VAL A 81 -12.58 2.69 3.36
N TYR A 82 -13.37 1.76 3.90
CA TYR A 82 -13.95 1.90 5.23
C TYR A 82 -12.87 1.83 6.32
N LEU A 83 -11.99 0.84 6.24
CA LEU A 83 -10.97 0.60 7.26
C LEU A 83 -9.94 1.72 7.32
N HIS A 84 -9.45 2.17 6.16
CA HIS A 84 -8.45 3.24 6.05
C HIS A 84 -9.04 4.60 6.44
N SER A 85 -10.34 4.82 6.19
CA SER A 85 -11.04 6.01 6.69
C SER A 85 -11.20 6.02 8.20
N LEU A 86 -11.49 4.86 8.82
CA LEU A 86 -11.47 4.72 10.28
C LEU A 86 -10.08 4.94 10.87
N LEU A 87 -9.04 4.40 10.22
CA LEU A 87 -7.65 4.62 10.61
C LEU A 87 -7.33 6.11 10.66
N TYR A 88 -7.67 6.86 9.60
CA TYR A 88 -7.50 8.32 9.57
C TYR A 88 -8.23 9.01 10.73
N ARG A 89 -9.50 8.69 10.96
CA ARG A 89 -10.29 9.29 12.05
C ARG A 89 -9.67 9.03 13.43
N TYR A 90 -9.18 7.82 13.67
CA TYR A 90 -8.56 7.47 14.95
C TYR A 90 -7.19 8.12 15.11
N ALA A 91 -6.37 8.13 14.06
CA ALA A 91 -5.10 8.84 14.04
C ALA A 91 -5.32 10.33 14.33
N ARG A 92 -6.26 10.98 13.62
CA ARG A 92 -6.61 12.39 13.83
C ARG A 92 -7.02 12.67 15.27
N LYS A 93 -7.90 11.85 15.85
CA LYS A 93 -8.35 11.98 17.23
C LYS A 93 -7.21 11.91 18.27
N LEU A 94 -6.16 11.13 18.00
CA LEU A 94 -4.98 11.08 18.87
C LEU A 94 -4.03 12.26 18.61
N ALA A 95 -3.86 12.64 17.34
CA ALA A 95 -3.06 13.80 16.94
C ALA A 95 -3.60 15.10 17.54
N ASP A 96 -4.92 15.31 17.54
CA ASP A 96 -5.59 16.46 18.16
C ASP A 96 -5.35 16.54 19.68
N LYS A 97 -4.93 15.43 20.30
CA LYS A 97 -4.54 15.35 21.71
C LYS A 97 -3.02 15.40 21.91
N ASN A 98 -2.27 15.82 20.90
CA ASN A 98 -0.80 15.85 20.89
C ASN A 98 -0.15 14.52 21.29
N ARG A 99 -0.78 13.39 20.96
CA ARG A 99 -0.21 12.07 21.21
C ARG A 99 0.71 11.66 20.06
N HIS A 100 1.76 10.92 20.41
CA HIS A 100 2.64 10.30 19.43
C HIS A 100 1.85 9.37 18.49
N LEU A 101 2.18 9.36 17.21
CA LEU A 101 1.66 8.41 16.24
C LEU A 101 2.83 7.74 15.52
N PRO A 102 2.75 6.42 15.27
CA PRO A 102 3.71 5.74 14.41
C PRO A 102 3.55 6.25 12.96
N ALA A 103 4.52 5.96 12.10
CA ALA A 103 4.22 5.95 10.67
C ALA A 103 3.12 4.90 10.42
N MET A 104 2.22 5.17 9.47
CA MET A 104 1.17 4.23 9.11
C MET A 104 1.37 3.71 7.69
N ALA A 105 1.19 2.41 7.51
CA ALA A 105 1.13 1.76 6.21
C ALA A 105 -0.26 1.20 5.98
N VAL A 106 -0.81 1.38 4.78
CA VAL A 106 -2.07 0.75 4.38
C VAL A 106 -1.81 -0.36 3.38
N ALA A 107 -2.54 -1.46 3.48
CA ALA A 107 -2.51 -2.54 2.50
C ALA A 107 -3.93 -3.07 2.27
N GLY A 108 -4.07 -3.99 1.31
CA GLY A 108 -5.37 -4.62 1.02
C GLY A 108 -5.73 -4.63 -0.46
N GLY A 109 -4.82 -5.10 -1.31
CA GLY A 109 -5.11 -5.34 -2.73
C GLY A 109 -4.58 -4.28 -3.70
N PHE A 110 -3.68 -3.40 -3.26
CA PHE A 110 -3.03 -2.42 -4.13
C PHE A 110 -2.22 -3.11 -5.24
N ALA A 111 -2.41 -2.65 -6.48
CA ALA A 111 -1.79 -3.18 -7.70
C ALA A 111 -1.28 -2.09 -8.66
N PHE A 112 -1.76 -0.86 -8.55
CA PHE A 112 -1.40 0.23 -9.46
C PHE A 112 -1.08 1.51 -8.69
N GLU A 113 -0.32 2.39 -9.32
CA GLU A 113 0.12 3.70 -8.85
C GLU A 113 -1.04 4.61 -8.45
N ASP A 114 -2.17 4.55 -9.16
CA ASP A 114 -3.36 5.35 -8.84
C ASP A 114 -3.97 4.91 -7.51
N GLN A 115 -3.96 3.61 -7.24
CA GLN A 115 -4.39 3.05 -5.97
C GLN A 115 -3.41 3.46 -4.87
N ILE A 116 -2.09 3.39 -5.12
CA ILE A 116 -1.07 3.83 -4.16
C ILE A 116 -1.29 5.31 -3.80
N PHE A 117 -1.43 6.17 -4.81
CA PHE A 117 -1.71 7.60 -4.63
C PHE A 117 -2.97 7.84 -3.79
N LYS A 118 -4.08 7.16 -4.12
CA LYS A 118 -5.35 7.24 -3.37
C LYS A 118 -5.20 6.77 -1.92
N GLY A 119 -4.46 5.69 -1.68
CA GLY A 119 -4.20 5.16 -0.34
C GLY A 119 -3.40 6.14 0.53
N LEU A 120 -2.38 6.78 -0.05
CA LEU A 120 -1.59 7.82 0.60
C LEU A 120 -2.43 9.07 0.88
N ALA A 121 -3.13 9.60 -0.13
CA ALA A 121 -3.96 10.79 -0.01
C ALA A 121 -5.09 10.60 1.00
N MET A 122 -5.81 9.48 0.97
CA MET A 122 -6.89 9.17 1.92
C MET A 122 -6.38 9.12 3.37
N GLY A 123 -5.17 8.62 3.58
CA GLY A 123 -4.56 8.52 4.90
C GLY A 123 -3.72 9.72 5.33
N ALA A 124 -3.57 10.74 4.47
CA ALA A 124 -2.71 11.89 4.74
C ALA A 124 -3.18 12.69 5.97
N PRO A 125 -2.26 13.20 6.81
CA PRO A 125 -0.81 13.11 6.68
C PRO A 125 -0.21 11.86 7.36
N PHE A 126 -1.02 10.96 7.93
CA PHE A 126 -0.55 9.89 8.82
C PHE A 126 -0.01 8.66 8.08
N VAL A 127 -0.61 8.32 6.94
CA VAL A 127 -0.18 7.20 6.10
C VAL A 127 1.00 7.62 5.22
N LYS A 128 2.10 6.88 5.33
CA LYS A 128 3.36 7.16 4.63
C LYS A 128 3.77 6.07 3.64
N LEU A 129 3.11 4.91 3.71
CA LEU A 129 3.51 3.70 3.00
C LEU A 129 2.29 2.94 2.51
N VAL A 130 2.45 2.25 1.38
CA VAL A 130 1.46 1.28 0.87
C VAL A 130 2.11 -0.10 0.81
N GLY A 131 1.53 -1.05 1.54
CA GLY A 131 1.97 -2.44 1.53
C GLY A 131 1.39 -3.20 0.34
N MET A 132 2.27 -3.78 -0.46
CA MET A 132 1.91 -4.59 -1.63
C MET A 132 2.40 -6.03 -1.45
N GLY A 133 1.66 -6.99 -2.02
CA GLY A 133 2.01 -8.41 -1.93
C GLY A 133 1.60 -9.16 -3.19
N ARG A 134 0.29 -9.31 -3.40
CA ARG A 134 -0.25 -10.09 -4.53
C ARG A 134 0.24 -9.61 -5.90
N ALA A 135 0.16 -8.31 -6.18
CA ALA A 135 0.53 -7.77 -7.49
C ALA A 135 2.04 -7.87 -7.80
N PRO A 136 2.97 -7.54 -6.86
CA PRO A 136 4.39 -7.85 -7.03
C PRO A 136 4.67 -9.33 -7.29
N ILE A 137 4.03 -10.25 -6.55
CA ILE A 137 4.18 -11.69 -6.77
C ILE A 137 3.67 -12.08 -8.16
N ALA A 138 2.52 -11.54 -8.58
CA ALA A 138 1.97 -11.78 -9.91
C ALA A 138 2.94 -11.30 -11.01
N ALA A 139 3.55 -10.12 -10.87
CA ALA A 139 4.56 -9.63 -11.80
C ALA A 139 5.78 -10.57 -11.90
N ALA A 140 6.25 -11.07 -10.75
CA ALA A 140 7.34 -12.05 -10.74
C ALA A 140 6.96 -13.37 -11.44
N MET A 141 5.73 -13.86 -11.23
CA MET A 141 5.25 -15.08 -11.87
C MET A 141 5.03 -14.90 -13.37
N VAL A 142 4.50 -13.75 -13.80
CA VAL A 142 4.39 -13.41 -15.23
C VAL A 142 5.77 -13.36 -15.87
N GLY A 143 6.74 -12.68 -15.23
CA GLY A 143 8.11 -12.64 -15.73
C GLY A 143 8.75 -14.03 -15.85
N LYS A 144 8.54 -14.90 -14.85
CA LYS A 144 8.99 -16.29 -14.89
C LYS A 144 8.37 -17.06 -16.06
N THR A 145 7.05 -16.94 -16.26
CA THR A 145 6.33 -17.60 -17.36
C THR A 145 6.85 -17.13 -18.71
N ILE A 146 7.05 -15.82 -18.89
CA ILE A 146 7.63 -15.24 -20.11
C ILE A 146 9.02 -15.81 -20.37
N GLY A 147 9.88 -15.87 -19.36
CA GLY A 147 11.22 -16.47 -19.50
C GLY A 147 11.18 -17.91 -19.99
N ARG A 148 10.30 -18.74 -19.40
CA ARG A 148 10.12 -20.12 -19.84
C ARG A 148 9.66 -20.18 -21.30
N THR A 149 8.70 -19.36 -21.70
CA THR A 149 8.22 -19.34 -23.10
C THR A 149 9.28 -18.86 -24.09
N ILE A 150 10.22 -17.99 -23.66
CA ILE A 150 11.38 -17.61 -24.47
C ILE A 150 12.30 -18.83 -24.68
N GLU A 151 12.62 -19.56 -23.62
CA GLU A 151 13.46 -20.77 -23.67
C GLU A 151 12.83 -21.87 -24.55
N GLU A 152 11.51 -22.00 -24.51
CA GLU A 152 10.73 -22.97 -25.28
C GLU A 152 10.48 -22.53 -26.74
N ASN A 153 10.84 -21.28 -27.11
CA ASN A 153 10.47 -20.64 -28.40
C ASN A 153 8.94 -20.60 -28.63
N GLU A 154 8.16 -20.44 -27.56
CA GLU A 154 6.69 -20.39 -27.55
C GLU A 154 6.18 -19.03 -27.01
N VAL A 155 6.91 -17.95 -27.28
CA VAL A 155 6.52 -16.60 -26.84
C VAL A 155 5.14 -16.25 -27.41
N PRO A 156 4.16 -15.87 -26.58
CA PRO A 156 2.84 -15.52 -27.09
C PRO A 156 2.89 -14.35 -28.08
N VAL A 157 2.09 -14.40 -29.15
CA VAL A 157 2.07 -13.39 -30.23
C VAL A 157 1.94 -11.94 -29.74
N TYR A 158 1.16 -11.72 -28.66
CA TYR A 158 0.97 -10.38 -28.09
C TYR A 158 2.21 -9.83 -27.36
N ILE A 159 3.18 -10.70 -27.04
CA ILE A 159 4.48 -10.36 -26.47
C ILE A 159 5.54 -10.33 -27.57
N GLU A 160 5.49 -11.27 -28.52
CA GLU A 160 6.46 -11.40 -29.61
C GLU A 160 6.62 -10.12 -30.44
N ARG A 161 5.57 -9.30 -30.55
CA ARG A 161 5.64 -7.96 -31.16
C ARG A 161 6.68 -7.02 -30.52
N PHE A 162 7.11 -7.31 -29.30
CA PHE A 162 8.14 -6.55 -28.58
C PHE A 162 9.52 -7.20 -28.70
N GLY A 163 9.62 -8.44 -29.20
CA GLY A 163 10.85 -9.20 -29.38
C GLY A 163 10.72 -10.65 -28.90
N SER A 164 11.80 -11.40 -28.99
CA SER A 164 11.87 -12.82 -28.61
C SER A 164 12.93 -13.12 -27.54
N SER A 165 13.68 -12.10 -27.11
CA SER A 165 14.69 -12.20 -26.03
C SER A 165 14.25 -11.47 -24.76
N LYS A 166 14.90 -11.78 -23.63
CA LYS A 166 14.66 -11.08 -22.36
C LYS A 166 14.98 -9.58 -22.47
N GLU A 167 16.01 -9.20 -23.24
CA GLU A 167 16.39 -7.80 -23.42
C GLU A 167 15.35 -6.98 -24.18
N GLU A 168 14.71 -7.59 -25.18
CA GLU A 168 13.70 -6.91 -25.99
C GLU A 168 12.36 -6.84 -25.26
N ILE A 169 11.98 -7.91 -24.55
CA ILE A 169 10.66 -8.02 -23.90
C ILE A 169 10.59 -7.21 -22.60
N PHE A 170 11.65 -7.23 -21.77
CA PHE A 170 11.65 -6.48 -20.51
C PHE A 170 12.30 -5.11 -20.70
N VAL A 171 11.49 -4.04 -20.70
CA VAL A 171 11.96 -2.67 -20.98
C VAL A 171 13.11 -2.19 -20.08
N THR A 172 13.20 -2.68 -18.83
CA THR A 172 14.30 -2.32 -17.91
C THR A 172 15.57 -3.15 -18.09
N ALA A 173 15.55 -4.20 -18.93
CA ALA A 173 16.67 -5.13 -19.10
C ALA A 173 17.95 -4.44 -19.54
N GLY A 174 17.87 -3.54 -20.54
CA GLY A 174 19.05 -2.82 -21.02
C GLY A 174 19.71 -1.95 -19.95
N ALA A 175 18.90 -1.24 -19.15
CA ALA A 175 19.40 -0.41 -18.05
C ALA A 175 20.03 -1.27 -16.94
N LEU A 176 19.36 -2.36 -16.55
CA LEU A 176 19.86 -3.31 -15.55
C LEU A 176 21.17 -3.99 -15.99
N ARG A 177 21.26 -4.39 -17.26
CA ARG A 177 22.47 -5.00 -17.82
C ARG A 177 23.65 -4.05 -17.77
N LYS A 178 23.43 -2.77 -18.08
CA LYS A 178 24.46 -1.72 -17.95
C LYS A 178 24.90 -1.51 -16.50
N GLU A 179 23.98 -1.57 -15.54
CA GLU A 179 24.27 -1.37 -14.12
C GLU A 179 25.01 -2.56 -13.49
N LEU A 180 24.59 -3.78 -13.81
CA LEU A 180 25.11 -5.00 -13.18
C LEU A 180 26.28 -5.64 -13.94
N GLY A 181 26.44 -5.31 -15.22
CA GLY A 181 27.37 -5.98 -16.13
C GLY A 181 26.81 -7.30 -16.69
N ASP A 182 27.37 -7.73 -17.82
CA ASP A 182 26.89 -8.88 -18.60
C ASP A 182 26.83 -10.16 -17.76
N GLU A 183 27.91 -10.50 -17.06
CA GLU A 183 28.01 -11.76 -16.30
C GLU A 183 26.91 -11.89 -15.23
N GLN A 184 26.63 -10.80 -14.52
CA GLN A 184 25.63 -10.80 -13.46
C GLN A 184 24.21 -10.75 -14.04
N PHE A 185 24.02 -10.02 -15.14
CA PHE A 185 22.74 -9.95 -15.84
C PHE A 185 22.31 -11.31 -16.40
N GLU A 186 23.25 -12.09 -16.94
CA GLU A 186 22.95 -13.44 -17.43
C GLU A 186 22.43 -14.40 -16.34
N LYS A 187 22.82 -14.17 -15.08
CA LYS A 187 22.37 -14.98 -13.93
C LYS A 187 21.00 -14.55 -13.39
N LEU A 188 20.44 -13.44 -13.87
CA LEU A 188 19.17 -12.93 -13.35
C LEU A 188 17.98 -13.78 -13.82
N PRO A 189 17.14 -14.28 -12.91
CA PRO A 189 15.90 -14.93 -13.30
C PRO A 189 14.95 -13.90 -13.90
N THR A 190 14.24 -14.27 -14.97
CA THR A 190 13.23 -13.42 -15.62
C THR A 190 12.09 -13.01 -14.70
N GLY A 191 11.81 -13.78 -13.64
CA GLY A 191 10.89 -13.36 -12.58
C GLY A 191 11.37 -12.14 -11.80
N ALA A 192 12.68 -11.98 -11.59
CA ALA A 192 13.24 -10.77 -11.00
C ALA A 192 13.15 -9.58 -11.96
N LEU A 193 13.40 -9.80 -13.25
CA LEU A 193 13.21 -8.76 -14.29
C LEU A 193 11.75 -8.29 -14.34
N GLY A 194 10.78 -9.21 -14.29
CA GLY A 194 9.36 -8.88 -14.26
C GLY A 194 8.96 -8.07 -13.02
N LEU A 195 9.47 -8.45 -11.83
CA LEU A 195 9.23 -7.70 -10.60
C LEU A 195 9.85 -6.29 -10.65
N TYR A 196 11.11 -6.19 -11.09
CA TYR A 196 11.80 -4.90 -11.19
C TYR A 196 11.11 -3.98 -12.18
N THR A 197 10.77 -4.48 -13.38
CA THR A 197 10.04 -3.74 -14.41
C THR A 197 8.70 -3.22 -13.88
N TYR A 198 7.98 -4.05 -13.13
CA TYR A 198 6.71 -3.66 -12.50
C TYR A 198 6.88 -2.54 -11.48
N TYR A 199 7.92 -2.59 -10.64
CA TYR A 199 8.19 -1.51 -9.69
C TYR A 199 8.66 -0.22 -10.36
N ASP A 200 9.49 -0.29 -11.40
CA ASP A 200 9.89 0.88 -12.20
C ASP A 200 8.64 1.58 -12.79
N ARG A 201 7.73 0.80 -13.36
CA ARG A 201 6.46 1.30 -13.88
C ARG A 201 5.59 1.94 -12.78
N LEU A 202 5.56 1.38 -11.58
CA LEU A 202 4.84 1.98 -10.44
C LEU A 202 5.48 3.28 -9.96
N ASP A 203 6.81 3.33 -9.85
CA ASP A 203 7.54 4.54 -9.43
C ASP A 203 7.31 5.68 -10.41
N GLN A 204 7.47 5.42 -11.72
CA GLN A 204 7.23 6.41 -12.76
C GLN A 204 5.78 6.92 -12.74
N GLY A 205 4.79 6.02 -12.72
CA GLY A 205 3.38 6.41 -12.71
C GLY A 205 2.98 7.19 -11.44
N LEU A 206 3.49 6.79 -10.27
CA LEU A 206 3.22 7.49 -9.02
C LEU A 206 3.78 8.91 -9.05
N ARG A 207 5.01 9.08 -9.55
CA ARG A 207 5.62 10.41 -9.74
C ARG A 207 4.83 11.26 -10.72
N GLN A 208 4.30 10.68 -11.79
CA GLN A 208 3.44 11.40 -12.75
C GLN A 208 2.14 11.89 -12.09
N LEU A 209 1.45 11.05 -11.32
CA LEU A 209 0.24 11.44 -10.58
C LEU A 209 0.53 12.54 -9.54
N MET A 210 1.61 12.38 -8.79
CA MET A 210 2.05 13.33 -7.78
C MET A 210 2.43 14.68 -8.42
N ALA A 211 3.23 14.68 -9.49
CA ALA A 211 3.62 15.88 -10.22
C ALA A 211 2.40 16.57 -10.87
N GLY A 212 1.50 15.80 -11.47
CA GLY A 212 0.24 16.31 -12.03
C GLY A 212 -0.64 17.00 -10.97
N SER A 213 -0.60 16.50 -9.73
CA SER A 213 -1.28 17.11 -8.57
C SER A 213 -0.44 18.18 -7.85
N ARG A 214 0.70 18.57 -8.43
CA ARG A 214 1.67 19.56 -7.88
C ARG A 214 2.22 19.20 -6.50
N LYS A 215 2.38 17.89 -6.22
CA LYS A 215 2.94 17.36 -4.96
C LYS A 215 4.28 16.72 -5.24
N PHE A 216 5.36 17.31 -4.74
CA PHE A 216 6.73 16.84 -5.03
C PHE A 216 7.34 15.99 -3.90
N SER A 217 6.63 15.84 -2.78
CA SER A 217 6.99 14.98 -1.66
C SER A 217 5.74 14.49 -0.92
N LEU A 218 5.89 13.42 -0.14
CA LEU A 218 4.78 12.82 0.62
C LEU A 218 4.20 13.76 1.71
N GLU A 219 4.94 14.77 2.14
CA GLU A 219 4.47 15.71 3.16
C GLU A 219 3.46 16.72 2.61
N HIS A 220 3.47 16.93 1.29
CA HIS A 220 2.54 17.82 0.59
C HIS A 220 1.24 17.12 0.20
N LEU A 221 1.20 15.77 0.23
CA LEU A 221 -0.02 15.01 -0.01
C LEU A 221 -1.05 15.34 1.05
N SER A 222 -2.27 15.53 0.58
CA SER A 222 -3.42 15.90 1.39
C SER A 222 -4.64 15.09 0.98
N ARG A 223 -5.63 15.06 1.86
CA ARG A 223 -6.91 14.45 1.58
C ARG A 223 -7.73 15.20 0.52
N ASP A 224 -7.37 16.46 0.23
CA ASP A 224 -7.99 17.26 -0.83
C ASP A 224 -7.40 16.94 -2.22
N ASP A 225 -6.38 16.07 -2.31
CA ASP A 225 -5.78 15.66 -3.60
C ASP A 225 -6.62 14.56 -4.31
N ILE A 226 -7.70 14.11 -3.67
CA ILE A 226 -8.68 13.17 -4.21
C ILE A 226 -10.09 13.67 -3.90
N ALA A 227 -11.05 13.25 -4.72
CA ALA A 227 -12.48 13.53 -4.52
C ALA A 227 -13.29 12.23 -4.46
N ALA A 228 -14.38 12.23 -3.70
CA ALA A 228 -15.33 11.15 -3.65
C ALA A 228 -16.32 11.27 -4.81
N LEU A 229 -16.51 10.17 -5.56
CA LEU A 229 -17.41 10.14 -6.72
C LEU A 229 -18.89 9.94 -6.34
N THR A 230 -19.16 9.48 -5.11
CA THR A 230 -20.54 9.28 -4.62
C THR A 230 -20.71 9.91 -3.24
N PRO A 231 -21.95 10.32 -2.87
CA PRO A 231 -22.25 10.83 -1.54
C PRO A 231 -21.91 9.84 -0.42
N GLU A 232 -22.12 8.54 -0.63
CA GLU A 232 -21.79 7.50 0.36
C GLU A 232 -20.29 7.41 0.57
N ALA A 233 -19.50 7.45 -0.51
CA ALA A 233 -18.05 7.48 -0.41
C ALA A 233 -17.58 8.73 0.35
N ALA A 234 -18.19 9.88 0.12
CA ALA A 234 -17.91 11.11 0.84
C ALA A 234 -18.22 10.98 2.34
N GLN A 235 -19.40 10.47 2.69
CA GLN A 235 -19.84 10.24 4.06
C GLN A 235 -18.94 9.25 4.82
N VAL A 236 -18.59 8.14 4.18
CA VAL A 236 -17.74 7.08 4.77
C VAL A 236 -16.32 7.57 4.95
N SER A 237 -15.76 8.23 3.94
CA SER A 237 -14.35 8.59 3.95
C SER A 237 -14.06 9.92 4.62
N GLY A 238 -15.01 10.86 4.59
CA GLY A 238 -14.77 12.28 4.88
C GLY A 238 -13.93 12.98 3.80
N ILE A 239 -13.83 12.41 2.60
CA ILE A 239 -13.29 13.07 1.41
C ILE A 239 -14.44 13.85 0.76
N ARG A 240 -14.18 15.05 0.24
CA ARG A 240 -15.24 15.89 -0.34
C ARG A 240 -15.85 15.21 -1.55
N TYR A 241 -17.16 15.37 -1.71
CA TYR A 241 -17.86 14.95 -2.92
C TYR A 241 -17.37 15.79 -4.11
N ILE A 242 -17.29 15.19 -5.30
CA ILE A 242 -16.68 15.80 -6.49
C ILE A 242 -17.29 17.15 -6.87
N MET A 243 -18.60 17.34 -6.67
CA MET A 243 -19.29 18.60 -6.97
C MET A 243 -19.05 19.70 -5.92
N ASP A 244 -18.59 19.32 -4.73
CA ASP A 244 -18.33 20.23 -3.60
C ASP A 244 -16.83 20.61 -3.51
N VAL A 245 -16.01 20.06 -4.40
CA VAL A 245 -14.57 20.40 -4.48
C VAL A 245 -14.46 21.88 -4.83
N ASP A 246 -13.63 22.59 -4.06
CA ASP A 246 -13.39 24.02 -4.22
C ASP A 246 -14.63 24.93 -4.14
N GLN A 247 -15.79 24.46 -3.65
CA GLN A 247 -17.04 25.24 -3.62
C GLN A 247 -16.86 26.66 -3.04
N GLY A 248 -16.18 26.80 -1.89
CA GLY A 248 -15.93 28.12 -1.30
C GLY A 248 -15.02 29.04 -2.14
N LYS A 249 -14.12 28.47 -2.95
CA LYS A 249 -13.33 29.24 -3.92
C LYS A 249 -14.18 29.63 -5.12
N VAL A 250 -15.05 28.73 -5.58
CA VAL A 250 -15.97 29.00 -6.70
C VAL A 250 -16.86 30.19 -6.34
N GLU A 251 -17.46 30.20 -5.15
CA GLU A 251 -18.27 31.34 -4.67
C GLU A 251 -17.44 32.63 -4.65
N SER A 252 -16.24 32.61 -4.06
CA SER A 252 -15.35 33.77 -4.04
C SER A 252 -14.98 34.29 -5.44
N ILE A 253 -14.75 33.40 -6.42
CA ILE A 253 -14.42 33.79 -7.80
C ILE A 253 -15.62 34.42 -8.50
N LEU A 254 -16.82 33.94 -8.23
CA LEU A 254 -18.05 34.44 -8.85
C LEU A 254 -18.49 35.77 -8.24
N ASP A 255 -18.20 36.00 -6.95
CA ASP A 255 -18.57 37.21 -6.21
C ASP A 255 -17.60 38.39 -6.45
N GLY A 256 -16.37 38.14 -6.92
CA GLY A 256 -15.36 39.15 -7.27
C GLY A 256 -14.41 39.51 -6.13
#